data_AF-A0A7Z9SYY6-F1
#
_entry.id   AF-A0A7Z9SYY6-F1
#
_cell.length_a   1.000
_cell.length_b   1.000
_cell.length_c   1.000
_cell.angle_alpha   90.00
_cell.angle_beta   90.00
_cell.angle_gamma   90.00
#
_symmetry.space_group_name_H-M   'P 1'
#
loop_
_entity.id
_entity.type
_entity.pdbx_description
1 polymer ?
#
loop_
_entity_poly.entity_id
_entity_poly.type
_entity_poly.pdbx_seq_one_letter_code
_entity_poly.pdbx_strand_id
1 'polypeptide(L)' 'ESAEEVEVEIYDLAGYFVERLQLENLIQGEVNEVVWDVSGVESGVYFANVQATKGSDWENKIVKIAVVH' A
#
# COMPACT_ATOMS: atom_id res chain seq x y z
N GLU A 1 -17.33 4.85 0.52
CA GLU A 1 -16.40 5.25 1.59
C GLU A 1 -15.44 6.29 1.04
N SER A 2 -14.95 7.19 1.90
CA SER A 2 -14.09 8.32 1.53
C SER A 2 -12.91 8.36 2.50
N ALA A 3 -11.68 8.49 2.02
CA ALA A 3 -10.49 8.62 2.88
C ALA A 3 -9.77 9.95 2.62
N GLU A 4 -9.19 10.54 3.66
CA GLU A 4 -8.38 11.76 3.59
C GLU A 4 -6.91 11.43 3.31
N GLU A 5 -6.45 10.29 3.80
CA GLU A 5 -5.10 9.78 3.64
C GLU A 5 -5.15 8.27 3.37
N VAL A 6 -4.24 7.80 2.50
CA VAL A 6 -3.98 6.38 2.29
C VAL A 6 -2.48 6.12 2.42
N GLU A 7 -2.12 5.18 3.29
CA GLU A 7 -0.77 4.66 3.47
C GLU A 7 -0.72 3.20 3.02
N VAL A 8 0.33 2.83 2.29
CA VAL A 8 0.59 1.46 1.88
C VAL A 8 1.94 1.03 2.45
N GLU A 9 1.92 0.14 3.43
CA GLU A 9 3.14 -0.45 3.99
C GLU A 9 3.38 -1.83 3.38
N ILE A 10 4.57 -2.06 2.86
CA ILE A 10 4.94 -3.29 2.15
C ILE A 10 5.89 -4.10 3.03
N TYR A 11 5.61 -5.40 3.12
CA TYR A 11 6.38 -6.36 3.88
C TYR A 11 6.73 -7.58 3.04
N ASP A 12 7.87 -8.20 3.31
CA ASP A 12 8.21 -9.50 2.74
C ASP A 12 7.41 -10.65 3.38
N LEU A 13 7.63 -11.87 2.90
CA LEU A 13 6.96 -13.08 3.39
C LEU A 13 7.21 -13.35 4.89
N ALA A 14 8.35 -12.94 5.43
CA ALA A 14 8.72 -13.10 6.83
C ALA A 14 8.17 -11.96 7.71
N GLY A 15 7.57 -10.93 7.11
CA GLY A 15 7.01 -9.77 7.80
C GLY A 15 8.02 -8.64 8.03
N TYR A 16 9.18 -8.66 7.36
CA TYR A 16 10.11 -7.54 7.41
C TYR A 16 9.59 -6.39 6.56
N PHE A 17 9.70 -5.18 7.10
CA PHE A 17 9.35 -3.95 6.40
C PHE A 17 10.25 -3.74 5.19
N VAL A 18 9.64 -3.44 4.05
CA VAL A 18 10.31 -3.16 2.78
C VAL A 18 10.22 -1.67 2.46
N GLU A 19 9.01 -1.13 2.38
CA GLU A 19 8.77 0.24 1.93
C GLU A 19 7.42 0.76 2.40
N ARG A 20 7.28 2.09 2.43
CA ARG A 20 6.03 2.79 2.67
C ARG A 20 5.74 3.74 1.51
N LEU A 21 4.53 3.65 0.97
CA LEU A 21 4.02 4.56 -0.06
C LEU A 21 2.88 5.39 0.55
N GLN A 22 2.91 6.70 0.34
CA GLN A 22 1.90 7.62 0.86
C GLN A 22 1.19 8.29 -0.32
N LEU A 23 -0.14 8.22 -0.32
CA LEU A 23 -0.96 8.91 -1.30
C LEU A 23 -1.51 10.18 -0.68
N GLU A 24 -1.00 11.30 -1.17
CA GLU A 24 -1.52 12.63 -0.87
C GLU A 24 -2.50 13.07 -1.97
N ASN A 25 -3.45 13.96 -1.64
CA ASN A 25 -4.41 14.55 -2.59
C ASN A 25 -5.39 13.54 -3.23
N LEU A 26 -5.95 12.64 -2.44
CA LEU A 26 -6.95 11.67 -2.89
C LEU A 26 -8.15 12.34 -3.54
N ILE A 27 -8.51 11.91 -4.75
CA ILE A 27 -9.71 12.36 -5.44
C ILE A 27 -10.87 11.45 -5.05
N GLN A 28 -11.85 12.03 -4.34
CA GLN A 28 -13.02 11.30 -3.88
C GLN A 28 -13.91 10.85 -5.03
N GLY A 29 -14.36 9.60 -4.99
CA GLY A 29 -15.20 9.01 -6.03
C GLY A 29 -14.46 8.54 -7.29
N GLU A 30 -13.13 8.63 -7.28
CA GLU A 30 -12.26 8.14 -8.35
C GLU A 30 -11.33 7.03 -7.86
N VAL A 31 -10.75 6.30 -8.81
CA VAL A 31 -9.68 5.34 -8.53
C VAL A 31 -8.39 6.13 -8.34
N ASN A 32 -7.77 5.99 -7.17
CA ASN A 32 -6.47 6.57 -6.87
C ASN A 32 -5.41 5.49 -7.02
N GLU A 33 -4.28 5.82 -7.65
CA GLU A 33 -3.21 4.87 -7.97
C GLU A 33 -1.88 5.33 -7.35
N VAL A 34 -1.04 4.35 -6.99
CA VAL A 34 0.32 4.57 -6.52
C VAL A 34 1.26 3.58 -7.18
N VAL A 35 2.46 4.03 -7.52
CA VAL A 35 3.49 3.19 -8.14
C VAL A 35 4.45 2.69 -7.07
N TRP A 36 4.68 1.38 -7.07
CA TRP A 36 5.76 0.75 -6.34
C TRP A 36 6.90 0.39 -7.30
N ASP A 37 8.08 0.99 -7.12
CA ASP A 37 9.27 0.68 -7.94
C ASP A 37 9.95 -0.59 -7.42
N VAL A 38 9.80 -1.67 -8.18
CA VAL A 38 10.34 -3.00 -7.83
C VAL A 38 11.71 -3.29 -8.45
N SER A 39 12.37 -2.31 -9.07
CA SER A 39 13.66 -2.51 -9.75
C SER A 39 14.77 -3.03 -8.83
N GLY A 40 14.74 -2.68 -7.54
CA GLY A 40 15.66 -3.15 -6.50
C GLY A 40 15.10 -4.25 -5.59
N VAL A 41 13.91 -4.77 -5.89
CA VAL A 41 13.19 -5.73 -5.03
C VAL A 41 13.38 -7.15 -5.55
N GLU A 42 13.72 -8.09 -4.67
CA GLU A 42 13.91 -9.49 -5.05
C GLU A 42 12.59 -10.15 -5.46
N SER A 43 12.65 -11.11 -6.40
CA SER A 43 11.48 -11.91 -6.76
C SER A 43 10.97 -12.71 -5.55
N GLY A 44 9.66 -12.69 -5.33
CA GLY A 44 9.08 -13.27 -4.12
C GLY A 44 7.62 -12.88 -3.89
N VAL A 45 7.09 -13.28 -2.74
CA VAL A 45 5.75 -12.91 -2.27
C VAL A 45 5.86 -11.84 -1.20
N TYR A 46 5.06 -10.80 -1.35
CA TYR A 46 4.99 -9.64 -0.47
C TYR A 46 3.55 -9.39 -0.03
N PHE A 47 3.41 -8.64 1.06
CA PHE A 47 2.14 -8.18 1.59
C PHE A 47 2.13 -6.66 1.66
N ALA A 48 1.13 -6.04 1.06
CA ALA A 48 0.86 -4.62 1.21
C ALA A 48 -0.32 -4.43 2.17
N ASN A 49 -0.08 -3.77 3.31
CA ASN A 49 -1.12 -3.26 4.20
C ASN A 49 -1.56 -1.88 3.70
N VAL A 50 -2.72 -1.82 3.06
CA VAL A 50 -3.33 -0.58 2.59
C VAL A 50 -4.24 -0.06 3.71
N GLN A 51 -3.86 1.04 4.33
CA GLN A 51 -4.62 1.71 5.39
C GLN A 51 -5.20 3.02 4.86
N ALA A 52 -6.49 3.21 5.05
CA ALA A 52 -7.21 4.42 4.73
C ALA A 52 -7.68 5.09 6.02
N THR A 53 -7.47 6.40 6.12
CA THR A 53 -7.80 7.18 7.32
C THR A 53 -8.74 8.33 6.97
N LYS A 54 -9.71 8.61 7.86
CA LYS A 54 -10.58 9.79 7.82
C LYS A 54 -10.78 10.31 9.25
N GLY A 55 -10.16 11.44 9.57
CA GLY A 55 -10.11 11.92 10.96
C GLY A 55 -9.52 10.89 11.93
N SER A 56 -10.31 10.40 12.89
CA SER A 56 -9.89 9.35 13.84
C SER A 56 -10.22 7.94 13.39
N ASP A 57 -11.05 7.79 12.36
CA ASP A 57 -11.48 6.49 11.85
C ASP A 57 -10.47 5.98 10.83
N TRP A 58 -10.24 4.67 10.85
CA TRP A 58 -9.35 4.03 9.90
C TRP A 58 -9.85 2.63 9.57
N GLU A 59 -9.54 2.19 8.36
CA GLU A 59 -9.76 0.82 7.91
C GLU A 59 -8.53 0.35 7.13
N ASN A 60 -8.29 -0.95 7.12
CA ASN A 60 -7.17 -1.52 6.39
C ASN A 60 -7.52 -2.78 5.61
N LYS A 61 -6.73 -3.06 4.57
CA LYS A 61 -6.82 -4.27 3.76
C LYS A 61 -5.44 -4.76 3.38
N ILE A 62 -5.23 -6.07 3.50
CA ILE A 62 -3.99 -6.73 3.08
C ILE A 62 -4.13 -7.22 1.64
N VAL A 63 -3.19 -6.82 0.78
CA VAL A 63 -3.05 -7.26 -0.61
C VAL A 63 -1.80 -8.14 -0.71
N LYS A 64 -1.94 -9.32 -1.35
CA LYS A 64 -0.80 -10.20 -1.65
C LYS A 64 -0.22 -9.85 -3.01
N ILE A 65 1.09 -9.72 -3.09
CA ILE A 65 1.80 -9.34 -4.32
C ILE A 65 2.85 -10.39 -4.64
N ALA A 66 2.97 -10.75 -5.92
CA ALA A 66 4.06 -11.57 -6.42
C ALA A 66 4.94 -10.71 -7.33
N VAL A 67 6.21 -10.58 -6.98
CA VAL A 67 7.23 -9.91 -7.81
C VAL A 67 7.98 -10.99 -8.58
N VAL A 68 8.02 -10.88 -9.90
CA VAL A 68 8.70 -11.81 -10.82
C VAL A 68 9.41 -10.99 -11.89
N HIS A 69 10.71 -11.22 -12.07
CA HIS A 69 11.54 -10.60 -13.11
C HIS A 69 11.70 -11.50 -14.33
#